data_AF-A0A7J2NS42-F1
#
_entry.id   AF-A0A7J2NS42-F1
#
_cell.length_a   1.000
_cell.length_b   1.000
_cell.length_c   1.000
_cell.angle_alpha   90.00
_cell.angle_beta   90.00
_cell.angle_gamma   90.00
#
_symmetry.space_group_name_H-M   'P 1'
#
loop_
_entity.id
_entity.type
_entity.pdbx_description
1 polymer ?
#
loop_
_entity_poly.entity_id
_entity_poly.type
_entity_poly.pdbx_seq_one_letter_code
_entity_poly.pdbx_strand_id
1 'polypeptide(L)'
;MKKIPILALVMLVLVLSCAHASEFLIGGNVRINEPLNENLFVAGGTVKIFTPINGSLFAAGGEVFVNSTVENAVITGGQIKLGPGALIKKDATLIGSIVENHGTIVGNLSLNADHFTNNGSIGVINIIEKVEKTPQQTTYEDLMSYGLRTLGTLLLGVVLVIAFPKSLAKLEKEIKTETIKKTAIGFGVLLLSISVVIMIIITIVGIPFGVLLAAGIVLLFFLSPLIVALVLGDKIVKYFNIKTNKILVFTIGFLVIRVLLKIPRVGIVLSILMGSLGFGAIFSTVKNWKNKKH
;
A
#
# COMPACT_ATOMS: atom_id res chain seq x y z
N MET A 1 -30.44 -17.41 7.02
CA MET A 1 -29.42 -17.65 5.96
C MET A 1 -29.92 -16.99 4.67
N LYS A 2 -29.05 -16.41 3.82
CA LYS A 2 -29.36 -15.66 2.55
C LYS A 2 -29.40 -14.11 2.60
N LYS A 3 -28.37 -13.44 3.13
CA LYS A 3 -28.08 -12.01 2.79
C LYS A 3 -26.67 -11.75 2.23
N ILE A 4 -25.82 -12.77 2.24
CA ILE A 4 -24.45 -12.73 1.69
C ILE A 4 -24.41 -12.62 0.15
N PRO A 5 -25.33 -13.21 -0.66
CA PRO A 5 -25.18 -13.16 -2.11
C PRO A 5 -25.49 -11.78 -2.71
N ILE A 6 -26.35 -10.98 -2.06
CA ILE A 6 -26.75 -9.65 -2.56
C ILE A 6 -25.64 -8.63 -2.32
N LEU A 7 -24.99 -8.67 -1.16
CA LEU A 7 -23.87 -7.76 -0.87
C LEU A 7 -22.65 -8.07 -1.76
N ALA A 8 -22.41 -9.35 -2.04
CA ALA A 8 -21.35 -9.79 -2.96
C ALA A 8 -21.67 -9.42 -4.42
N LEU A 9 -22.94 -9.52 -4.85
CA LEU A 9 -23.38 -9.10 -6.18
C LEU A 9 -23.32 -7.58 -6.36
N VAL A 10 -23.69 -6.81 -5.33
CA VAL A 10 -23.59 -5.33 -5.32
C VAL A 10 -22.13 -4.90 -5.32
N MET A 11 -21.25 -5.58 -4.57
CA MET A 11 -19.79 -5.37 -4.66
C MET A 11 -19.25 -5.71 -6.05
N LEU A 12 -19.70 -6.82 -6.65
CA LEU A 12 -19.27 -7.25 -7.98
C LEU A 12 -19.73 -6.24 -9.06
N VAL A 13 -20.95 -5.72 -8.97
CA VAL A 13 -21.50 -4.69 -9.87
C VAL A 13 -20.78 -3.35 -9.67
N LEU A 14 -20.42 -2.98 -8.45
CA LEU A 14 -19.61 -1.78 -8.15
C LEU A 14 -18.18 -1.90 -8.72
N VAL A 15 -17.57 -3.08 -8.61
CA VAL A 15 -16.24 -3.37 -9.17
C VAL A 15 -16.28 -3.42 -10.70
N LEU A 16 -17.33 -3.97 -11.30
CA LEU A 16 -17.52 -3.92 -12.77
C LEU A 16 -17.79 -2.49 -13.27
N SER A 17 -18.51 -1.65 -12.52
CA SER A 17 -18.74 -0.24 -12.88
C SER A 17 -17.45 0.59 -12.86
N CYS A 18 -16.50 0.28 -11.97
CA CYS A 18 -15.16 0.87 -12.01
C CYS A 18 -14.26 0.35 -13.15
N ALA A 19 -14.60 -0.79 -13.76
CA ALA A 19 -13.77 -1.41 -14.80
C ALA A 19 -14.05 -0.88 -16.22
N HIS A 20 -14.98 0.05 -16.40
CA HIS A 20 -15.43 0.56 -17.72
C HIS A 20 -14.99 2.01 -18.03
N ALA A 21 -13.90 2.53 -17.43
CA ALA A 21 -13.50 3.93 -17.65
C ALA A 21 -11.97 4.14 -17.74
N SER A 22 -11.20 3.07 -17.95
CA SER A 22 -9.74 3.15 -17.93
C SER A 22 -9.08 1.99 -18.67
N GLU A 23 -8.22 2.31 -19.63
CA GLU A 23 -7.38 1.32 -20.29
C GLU A 23 -6.08 1.13 -19.49
N PHE A 24 -5.76 -0.12 -19.14
CA PHE A 24 -4.56 -0.49 -18.40
C PHE A 24 -3.59 -1.28 -19.28
N LEU A 25 -2.42 -0.71 -19.57
CA LEU A 25 -1.38 -1.35 -20.37
C LEU A 25 -0.12 -1.56 -19.53
N ILE A 26 0.33 -2.81 -19.39
CA ILE A 26 1.52 -3.19 -18.62
C ILE A 26 2.45 -4.03 -19.49
N GLY A 27 3.69 -3.58 -19.68
CA GLY A 27 4.67 -4.30 -20.51
C GLY A 27 6.09 -3.76 -20.41
N GLY A 28 7.09 -4.52 -20.89
CA GLY A 28 8.49 -4.06 -20.88
C GLY A 28 8.74 -2.84 -21.77
N ASN A 29 8.14 -2.83 -22.97
CA ASN A 29 8.09 -1.70 -23.88
C ASN A 29 6.63 -1.50 -24.30
N VAL A 30 6.04 -0.36 -23.95
CA VAL A 30 4.65 -0.04 -24.28
C VAL A 30 4.62 1.10 -25.27
N ARG A 31 4.05 0.86 -26.45
CA ARG A 31 3.88 1.85 -27.50
C ARG A 31 2.40 1.97 -27.85
N ILE A 32 1.88 3.18 -27.77
CA ILE A 32 0.45 3.46 -28.00
C ILE A 32 0.34 4.29 -29.28
N ASN A 33 -0.35 3.72 -30.27
CA ASN A 33 -0.52 4.29 -31.60
C ASN A 33 -2.00 4.51 -31.98
N GLU A 34 -2.93 4.29 -31.06
CA GLU A 34 -4.38 4.48 -31.28
C GLU A 34 -4.91 5.59 -30.37
N PRO A 35 -5.86 6.42 -30.84
CA PRO A 35 -6.45 7.49 -30.02
C PRO A 35 -7.39 6.89 -28.98
N LEU A 36 -7.28 7.37 -27.74
CA LEU A 36 -8.08 6.87 -26.62
C LEU A 36 -9.05 7.94 -26.14
N ASN A 37 -10.30 7.53 -25.88
CA ASN A 37 -11.36 8.42 -25.41
C ASN A 37 -11.56 8.41 -23.89
N GLU A 38 -10.71 7.68 -23.16
CA GLU A 38 -10.82 7.46 -21.72
C GLU A 38 -9.50 7.77 -21.00
N ASN A 39 -9.47 7.60 -19.68
CA ASN A 39 -8.24 7.70 -18.90
C ASN A 39 -7.30 6.54 -19.24
N LEU A 40 -6.02 6.84 -19.44
CA LEU A 40 -5.01 5.83 -19.75
C LEU A 40 -4.12 5.60 -18.55
N PHE A 41 -4.00 4.34 -18.13
CA PHE A 41 -3.04 3.90 -17.12
C PHE A 41 -2.00 3.00 -17.79
N VAL A 42 -0.76 3.45 -17.88
CA VAL A 42 0.31 2.72 -18.54
C VAL A 42 1.51 2.56 -17.62
N ALA A 43 2.02 1.34 -17.51
CA ALA A 43 3.23 1.05 -16.74
C ALA A 43 4.20 0.18 -17.55
N GLY A 44 5.47 0.58 -17.63
CA GLY A 44 6.46 -0.23 -18.35
C GLY A 44 7.91 0.21 -18.18
N GLY A 45 8.85 -0.56 -18.70
CA GLY A 45 10.27 -0.17 -18.71
C GLY A 45 10.49 1.08 -19.56
N THR A 46 9.95 1.06 -20.78
CA THR A 46 9.90 2.20 -21.70
C THR A 46 8.46 2.41 -22.16
N VAL A 47 7.94 3.63 -22.01
CA VAL A 47 6.58 4.02 -22.42
C VAL A 47 6.67 5.11 -23.48
N LYS A 48 6.06 4.89 -24.65
CA LYS A 48 6.04 5.87 -25.75
C LYS A 48 4.60 6.12 -26.22
N ILE A 49 4.18 7.38 -26.15
CA ILE A 49 2.81 7.81 -26.49
C ILE A 49 2.87 8.82 -27.63
N PHE A 50 2.22 8.50 -28.74
CA PHE A 50 2.19 9.34 -29.95
C PHE A 50 0.78 9.77 -30.36
N THR A 51 -0.25 9.28 -29.69
CA THR A 51 -1.66 9.55 -30.02
C THR A 51 -2.37 10.37 -28.96
N PRO A 52 -3.38 11.16 -29.37
CA PRO A 52 -4.14 11.98 -28.45
C PRO A 52 -4.97 11.10 -27.50
N ILE A 53 -5.08 11.55 -26.26
CA ILE A 53 -5.86 10.93 -25.19
C ILE A 53 -6.90 11.96 -24.74
N ASN A 54 -8.19 11.72 -24.99
CA ASN A 54 -9.29 12.57 -24.54
C ASN A 54 -9.65 12.31 -23.06
N GLY A 55 -8.63 12.20 -22.21
CA GLY A 55 -8.73 11.91 -20.79
C GLY A 55 -7.43 12.18 -20.06
N SER A 56 -7.34 11.72 -18.81
CA SER A 56 -6.14 11.86 -17.99
C SER A 56 -5.16 10.72 -18.25
N LEU A 57 -3.89 11.08 -18.44
CA LEU A 57 -2.79 10.14 -18.62
C LEU A 57 -2.13 9.86 -17.27
N PHE A 58 -2.04 8.59 -16.91
CA PHE A 58 -1.25 8.09 -15.78
C PHE A 58 -0.17 7.16 -16.32
N ALA A 59 1.08 7.61 -16.34
CA ALA A 59 2.20 6.84 -16.87
C ALA A 59 3.26 6.59 -15.81
N ALA A 60 3.73 5.34 -15.70
CA ALA A 60 4.84 4.96 -14.84
C ALA A 60 5.90 4.18 -15.63
N GLY A 61 7.18 4.58 -15.57
CA GLY A 61 8.22 3.78 -16.22
C GLY A 61 9.65 4.21 -16.00
N GLY A 62 10.61 3.43 -16.53
CA GLY A 62 12.02 3.82 -16.51
C GLY A 62 12.27 5.03 -17.40
N GLU A 63 11.79 4.95 -18.64
CA GLU A 63 11.80 6.04 -19.62
C GLU A 63 10.38 6.28 -20.13
N VAL A 64 9.89 7.52 -20.04
CA VAL A 64 8.56 7.91 -20.52
C VAL A 64 8.70 9.03 -21.55
N PHE A 65 8.27 8.75 -22.78
CA PHE A 65 8.23 9.71 -23.88
C PHE A 65 6.78 9.99 -24.29
N VAL A 66 6.35 11.24 -24.19
CA VAL A 66 5.00 11.67 -24.56
C VAL A 66 5.10 12.74 -25.63
N ASN A 67 4.47 12.51 -26.78
CA ASN A 67 4.42 13.46 -27.88
C ASN A 67 3.00 13.49 -28.47
N SER A 68 2.04 13.83 -27.62
CA SER A 68 0.63 13.89 -27.99
C SER A 68 -0.18 14.85 -27.10
N THR A 69 -1.43 15.08 -27.50
CA THR A 69 -2.37 15.92 -26.74
C THR A 69 -3.08 15.09 -25.67
N VAL A 70 -3.01 15.55 -24.41
CA VAL A 70 -3.68 14.92 -23.26
C VAL A 70 -4.41 15.97 -22.43
N GLU A 71 -5.43 15.57 -21.67
CA GLU A 71 -6.17 16.51 -20.84
C GLU A 71 -5.39 16.88 -19.56
N ASN A 72 -5.11 15.88 -18.73
CA ASN A 72 -4.23 15.96 -17.56
C ASN A 72 -3.13 14.92 -17.70
N ALA A 73 -1.96 15.15 -17.11
CA ALA A 73 -0.90 14.16 -17.10
C ALA A 73 -0.32 13.97 -15.70
N VAL A 74 -0.23 12.72 -15.25
CA VAL A 74 0.52 12.31 -14.07
C VAL A 74 1.54 11.28 -14.53
N ILE A 75 2.80 11.66 -14.54
CA ILE A 75 3.89 10.84 -15.08
C ILE A 75 4.95 10.65 -14.00
N THR A 76 5.28 9.40 -13.72
CA THR A 76 6.37 9.03 -12.81
C THR A 76 7.40 8.19 -13.54
N GLY A 77 8.68 8.55 -13.49
CA GLY A 77 9.71 7.72 -14.08
C GLY A 77 11.15 8.13 -13.83
N GLY A 78 12.11 7.35 -14.31
CA GLY A 78 13.53 7.71 -14.19
C GLY A 78 13.87 8.91 -15.09
N GLN A 79 13.49 8.81 -16.36
CA GLN A 79 13.61 9.86 -17.36
C GLN A 79 12.25 10.14 -18.01
N ILE A 80 11.84 11.41 -17.99
CA ILE A 80 10.58 11.86 -18.60
C ILE A 80 10.92 12.87 -19.68
N LYS A 81 10.38 12.66 -20.89
CA LYS A 81 10.55 13.56 -22.02
C LYS A 81 9.21 13.89 -22.66
N LEU A 82 8.80 15.15 -22.57
CA LEU A 82 7.68 15.69 -23.33
C LEU A 82 8.21 16.24 -24.64
N GLY A 83 7.79 15.65 -25.76
CA GLY A 83 8.17 16.08 -27.10
C GLY A 83 7.50 17.39 -27.53
N PRO A 84 7.92 17.98 -28.66
CA PRO A 84 7.39 19.25 -29.15
C PRO A 84 5.90 19.21 -29.52
N GLY A 85 5.36 18.04 -29.84
CA GLY A 85 3.94 17.82 -30.09
C GLY A 85 3.13 17.48 -28.84
N ALA A 86 3.74 17.51 -27.65
CA ALA A 86 3.02 17.28 -26.40
C ALA A 86 2.21 18.52 -26.02
N LEU A 87 0.90 18.36 -25.84
CA LEU A 87 -0.01 19.42 -25.38
C LEU A 87 -0.81 18.91 -24.18
N ILE A 88 -0.54 19.44 -23.00
CA ILE A 88 -1.30 19.15 -21.79
C ILE A 88 -2.29 20.30 -21.58
N LYS A 89 -3.59 20.02 -21.76
CA LYS A 89 -4.65 21.06 -21.76
C LYS A 89 -4.91 21.67 -20.38
N LYS A 90 -4.67 20.90 -19.31
CA LYS A 90 -4.87 21.32 -17.92
C LYS A 90 -3.56 21.13 -17.16
N ASP A 91 -3.56 20.37 -16.07
CA ASP A 91 -2.44 20.25 -15.16
C ASP A 91 -1.55 19.05 -15.49
N ALA A 92 -0.25 19.20 -15.21
CA ALA A 92 0.77 18.18 -15.36
C ALA A 92 1.46 17.95 -14.02
N THR A 93 1.60 16.70 -13.60
CA THR A 93 2.43 16.29 -12.46
C THR A 93 3.52 15.35 -12.94
N LEU A 94 4.77 15.77 -12.87
CA LEU A 94 5.93 15.02 -13.36
C LEU A 94 6.87 14.71 -12.20
N ILE A 95 7.14 13.43 -11.96
CA ILE A 95 8.00 12.96 -10.87
C ILE A 95 9.09 12.06 -11.46
N GLY A 96 10.34 12.51 -11.47
CA GLY A 96 11.42 11.70 -12.02
C GLY A 96 12.81 12.30 -11.89
N SER A 97 13.86 11.51 -12.02
CA SER A 97 15.23 12.04 -11.85
C SER A 97 15.58 13.07 -12.91
N ILE A 98 15.23 12.83 -14.18
CA ILE A 98 15.48 13.76 -15.29
C ILE A 98 14.16 14.05 -16.00
N VAL A 99 13.80 15.33 -16.12
CA VAL A 99 12.59 15.77 -16.82
C VAL A 99 12.94 16.81 -17.89
N GLU A 100 12.65 16.49 -19.14
CA GLU A 100 12.81 17.38 -20.29
C GLU A 100 11.45 17.75 -20.86
N ASN A 101 11.10 19.03 -20.87
CA ASN A 101 9.89 19.52 -21.50
C ASN A 101 10.20 20.30 -22.78
N HIS A 102 9.75 19.81 -23.93
CA HIS A 102 9.74 20.55 -25.19
C HIS A 102 8.32 20.92 -25.66
N GLY A 103 7.29 20.50 -24.93
CA GLY A 103 5.88 20.68 -25.28
C GLY A 103 5.22 21.89 -24.62
N THR A 104 3.90 21.96 -24.73
CA THR A 104 3.09 23.01 -24.11
C THR A 104 2.21 22.46 -22.99
N ILE A 105 2.29 23.06 -21.81
CA ILE A 105 1.45 22.77 -20.66
C ILE A 105 0.62 24.00 -20.36
N VAL A 106 -0.68 23.94 -20.60
CA VAL A 106 -1.57 25.11 -20.50
C VAL A 106 -1.88 25.47 -19.05
N GLY A 107 -2.06 24.48 -18.18
CA GLY A 107 -2.35 24.67 -16.76
C GLY A 107 -1.11 24.66 -15.88
N ASN A 108 -1.23 24.09 -14.68
CA ASN A 108 -0.17 24.06 -13.70
C ASN A 108 0.76 22.86 -13.91
N LEU A 109 2.07 23.12 -13.95
CA LEU A 109 3.08 22.07 -13.83
C LEU A 109 3.50 21.92 -12.38
N SER A 110 3.22 20.75 -11.80
CA SER A 110 3.77 20.24 -10.55
C SER A 110 4.95 19.32 -10.86
N LEU A 111 6.15 19.68 -10.41
CA LEU A 111 7.37 18.97 -10.79
C LEU A 111 8.18 18.58 -9.56
N ASN A 112 8.63 17.31 -9.52
CA ASN A 112 9.61 16.82 -8.57
C ASN A 112 10.70 16.05 -9.32
N ALA A 113 11.85 16.70 -9.53
CA ALA A 113 12.96 16.13 -10.28
C ALA A 113 14.33 16.60 -9.80
N ASP A 114 15.36 15.76 -10.00
CA ASP A 114 16.75 16.14 -9.68
C ASP A 114 17.29 17.11 -10.75
N HIS A 115 16.95 16.87 -12.03
CA HIS A 115 17.30 17.73 -13.16
C HIS A 115 16.08 18.03 -14.02
N PHE A 116 15.81 19.31 -14.25
CA PHE A 116 14.73 19.77 -15.10
C PHE A 116 15.23 20.73 -16.18
N THR A 117 14.82 20.49 -17.42
CA THR A 117 15.08 21.38 -18.55
C THR A 117 13.77 21.67 -19.25
N ASN A 118 13.41 22.95 -19.35
CA ASN A 118 12.23 23.41 -20.05
C ASN A 118 12.61 24.21 -21.30
N ASN A 119 12.30 23.65 -22.46
CA ASN A 119 12.43 24.25 -23.78
C ASN A 119 11.05 24.48 -24.42
N GLY A 120 9.97 24.27 -23.67
CA GLY A 120 8.59 24.45 -24.08
C GLY A 120 7.88 25.58 -23.33
N SER A 121 6.56 25.67 -23.49
CA SER A 121 5.72 26.67 -22.85
C SER A 121 4.95 26.07 -21.67
N ILE A 122 4.94 26.75 -20.53
CA ILE A 122 4.21 26.32 -19.34
C ILE A 122 3.39 27.50 -18.83
N GLY A 123 2.09 27.30 -18.59
CA GLY A 123 1.18 28.33 -18.11
C GLY A 123 1.56 28.83 -16.72
N VAL A 124 1.48 27.95 -15.72
CA VAL A 124 1.89 28.25 -14.33
C VAL A 124 2.81 27.14 -13.85
N ILE A 125 3.99 27.49 -13.32
CA ILE A 125 4.94 26.51 -12.81
C ILE A 125 4.86 26.51 -11.27
N ASN A 126 4.35 25.41 -10.70
CA ASN A 126 4.45 25.11 -9.27
C ASN A 126 5.57 24.08 -9.10
N ILE A 127 6.81 24.54 -9.04
CA ILE A 127 7.94 23.65 -8.75
C ILE A 127 7.72 23.14 -7.32
N ILE A 128 7.45 21.84 -7.15
CA ILE A 128 7.61 21.19 -5.86
C ILE A 128 9.12 20.99 -5.75
N GLU A 129 9.81 22.10 -5.51
CA GLU A 129 11.21 22.05 -5.13
C GLU A 129 11.27 21.08 -3.96
N LYS A 130 12.27 20.21 -3.93
CA LYS A 130 12.60 19.48 -2.72
C LYS A 130 13.03 20.55 -1.73
N VAL A 131 12.05 21.22 -1.12
CA VAL A 131 12.25 22.21 -0.08
C VAL A 131 13.07 21.44 0.93
N GLU A 132 14.34 21.79 1.01
CA GLU A 132 15.21 21.37 2.08
C GLU A 132 14.58 22.02 3.32
N LYS A 133 13.58 21.31 3.89
CA LYS A 133 12.75 21.84 4.95
C LYS A 133 13.70 22.17 6.09
N THR A 134 13.79 23.44 6.46
CA THR A 134 14.58 23.91 7.59
C THR A 134 14.27 23.02 8.82
N PRO A 135 15.27 22.54 9.59
CA PRO A 135 15.11 21.51 10.64
C PRO A 135 14.02 21.77 11.69
N GLN A 136 13.54 23.01 11.81
CA GLN A 136 12.55 23.43 12.79
C GLN A 136 11.09 23.25 12.33
N GLN A 137 10.78 23.22 11.03
CA GLN A 137 9.41 23.00 10.52
C GLN A 137 9.09 21.51 10.25
N THR A 138 10.11 20.70 9.93
CA THR A 138 9.97 19.24 9.79
C THR A 138 9.50 18.58 11.08
N THR A 139 10.02 19.04 12.22
CA THR A 139 9.81 18.37 13.50
C THR A 139 8.33 18.34 13.91
N TYR A 140 7.54 19.41 13.74
CA TYR A 140 6.14 19.40 14.17
C TYR A 140 5.20 18.67 13.19
N GLU A 141 5.39 18.81 11.88
CA GLU A 141 4.58 18.08 10.88
C GLU A 141 4.87 16.57 10.90
N ASP A 142 6.14 16.19 11.07
CA ASP A 142 6.54 14.78 11.14
C ASP A 142 6.11 14.16 12.47
N LEU A 143 6.22 14.89 13.59
CA LEU A 143 5.70 14.43 14.89
C LEU A 143 4.18 14.34 14.89
N MET A 144 3.48 15.30 14.27
CA MET A 144 2.01 15.30 14.21
C MET A 144 1.49 14.19 13.30
N SER A 145 2.08 13.99 12.12
CA SER A 145 1.71 12.89 11.21
C SER A 145 2.05 11.51 11.80
N TYR A 146 3.20 11.38 12.47
CA TYR A 146 3.57 10.15 13.18
C TYR A 146 2.65 9.88 14.37
N GLY A 147 2.34 10.93 15.15
CA GLY A 147 1.41 10.87 16.28
C GLY A 147 0.02 10.44 15.84
N LEU A 148 -0.52 11.05 14.78
CA LEU A 148 -1.84 10.74 14.24
C LEU A 148 -1.93 9.31 13.71
N ARG A 149 -0.91 8.84 12.97
CA ARG A 149 -0.83 7.44 12.51
C ARG A 149 -0.76 6.46 13.69
N THR A 150 0.03 6.78 14.71
CA THR A 150 0.17 5.92 15.90
C THR A 150 -1.13 5.86 16.68
N LEU A 151 -1.78 7.01 16.92
CA LEU A 151 -3.08 7.11 17.57
C LEU A 151 -4.16 6.34 16.79
N GLY A 152 -4.21 6.49 15.46
CA GLY A 152 -5.15 5.76 14.61
C GLY A 152 -4.99 4.24 14.76
N THR A 153 -3.76 3.74 14.71
CA THR A 153 -3.51 2.29 14.90
C THR A 153 -3.75 1.80 16.33
N LEU A 154 -3.52 2.65 17.33
CA LEU A 154 -3.83 2.34 18.74
C LEU A 154 -5.34 2.21 18.91
N LEU A 155 -6.11 3.18 18.40
CA LEU A 155 -7.57 3.14 18.43
C LEU A 155 -8.09 1.91 17.70
N LEU A 156 -7.57 1.60 16.52
CA LEU A 156 -7.92 0.39 15.78
C LEU A 156 -7.65 -0.88 16.60
N GLY A 157 -6.51 -0.94 17.29
CA GLY A 157 -6.17 -2.05 18.19
C GLY A 157 -7.12 -2.17 19.38
N VAL A 158 -7.48 -1.06 20.02
CA VAL A 158 -8.46 -1.03 21.12
C VAL A 158 -9.83 -1.50 20.63
N VAL A 159 -10.29 -1.01 19.47
CA VAL A 159 -11.54 -1.46 18.83
C VAL A 159 -11.48 -2.97 18.57
N LEU A 160 -10.35 -3.48 18.07
CA LEU A 160 -10.16 -4.92 17.83
C LEU A 160 -10.27 -5.74 19.13
N VAL A 161 -9.68 -5.26 20.22
CA VAL A 161 -9.73 -5.90 21.55
C VAL A 161 -11.17 -6.00 22.08
N ILE A 162 -11.96 -4.93 21.88
CA ILE A 162 -13.35 -4.86 22.32
C ILE A 162 -14.27 -5.69 21.40
N ALA A 163 -14.06 -5.64 20.09
CA ALA A 163 -14.90 -6.32 19.10
C ALA A 163 -14.67 -7.85 19.09
N PHE A 164 -13.44 -8.32 19.29
CA PHE A 164 -13.08 -9.74 19.17
C PHE A 164 -12.33 -10.32 20.40
N PRO A 165 -12.80 -10.13 21.64
CA PRO A 165 -12.05 -10.48 22.86
C PRO A 165 -11.81 -11.99 22.99
N LYS A 166 -12.76 -12.83 22.54
CA LYS A 166 -12.67 -14.29 22.60
C LYS A 166 -11.64 -14.84 21.60
N SER A 167 -11.59 -14.28 20.39
CA SER A 167 -10.65 -14.70 19.34
C SER A 167 -9.22 -14.32 19.72
N LEU A 168 -9.03 -13.10 20.23
CA LEU A 168 -7.72 -12.62 20.67
C LEU A 168 -7.18 -13.42 21.87
N ALA A 169 -8.03 -13.76 22.84
CA ALA A 169 -7.61 -14.61 23.97
C ALA A 169 -7.19 -16.02 23.54
N LYS A 170 -7.77 -16.58 22.47
CA LYS A 170 -7.34 -17.86 21.90
C LYS A 170 -5.97 -17.73 21.22
N LEU A 171 -5.80 -16.70 20.38
CA LEU A 171 -4.54 -16.41 19.71
C LEU A 171 -3.40 -16.18 20.72
N GLU A 172 -3.68 -15.46 21.81
CA GLU A 172 -2.73 -15.20 22.88
C GLU A 172 -2.26 -16.49 23.57
N LYS A 173 -3.18 -17.41 23.87
CA LYS A 173 -2.83 -18.73 24.44
C LYS A 173 -2.00 -19.56 23.46
N GLU A 174 -2.40 -19.56 22.17
CA GLU A 174 -1.72 -20.32 21.13
C GLU A 174 -0.31 -19.80 20.83
N ILE A 175 -0.06 -18.50 20.96
CA ILE A 175 1.26 -17.89 20.77
C ILE A 175 2.21 -18.22 21.93
N LYS A 176 1.67 -18.33 23.16
CA LYS A 176 2.46 -18.58 24.37
C LYS A 176 3.00 -20.00 24.48
N THR A 177 2.41 -20.99 23.80
CA THR A 177 2.82 -22.39 23.91
C THR A 177 4.13 -22.68 23.15
N GLU A 178 4.22 -22.27 21.88
CA GLU A 178 5.37 -22.59 21.02
C GLU A 178 5.77 -21.42 20.10
N THR A 179 6.14 -20.27 20.67
CA THR A 179 6.42 -19.02 19.91
C THR A 179 7.34 -19.21 18.71
N ILE A 180 8.47 -19.91 18.87
CA ILE A 180 9.47 -20.11 17.81
C ILE A 180 8.90 -20.94 16.64
N LYS A 181 8.20 -22.04 16.95
CA LYS A 181 7.62 -22.93 15.94
C LYS A 181 6.48 -22.25 15.18
N LYS A 182 5.68 -21.44 15.88
CA LYS A 182 4.60 -20.66 15.25
C LYS A 182 5.14 -19.59 14.31
N THR A 183 6.23 -18.91 14.69
CA THR A 183 6.93 -17.99 13.78
C THR A 183 7.52 -18.73 12.58
N ALA A 184 8.09 -19.93 12.75
CA ALA A 184 8.60 -20.70 11.60
C ALA A 184 7.47 -21.11 10.64
N ILE A 185 6.35 -21.63 11.16
CA ILE A 185 5.18 -22.02 10.37
C ILE A 185 4.58 -20.80 9.68
N GLY A 186 4.42 -19.70 10.40
CA GLY A 186 3.87 -18.45 9.86
C GLY A 186 4.70 -17.91 8.70
N PHE A 187 6.03 -18.02 8.78
CA PHE A 187 6.93 -17.57 7.73
C PHE A 187 6.74 -18.42 6.47
N GLY A 188 6.70 -19.75 6.62
CA GLY A 188 6.42 -20.66 5.51
C GLY A 188 5.04 -20.42 4.87
N VAL A 189 4.00 -20.22 5.68
CA VAL A 189 2.65 -19.92 5.20
C VAL A 189 2.62 -18.59 4.45
N LEU A 190 3.33 -17.57 4.93
CA LEU A 190 3.37 -16.26 4.29
C LEU A 190 4.05 -16.33 2.91
N LEU A 191 5.20 -17.02 2.81
CA LEU A 191 5.88 -17.26 1.52
C LEU A 191 5.01 -18.05 0.55
N LEU A 192 4.38 -19.14 1.02
CA LEU A 192 3.48 -19.94 0.21
C LEU A 192 2.28 -19.12 -0.27
N SER A 193 1.71 -18.30 0.61
CA SER A 193 0.56 -17.44 0.28
C SER A 193 0.91 -16.41 -0.79
N ILE A 194 2.08 -15.79 -0.72
CA ILE A 194 2.56 -14.85 -1.75
C ILE A 194 2.75 -15.59 -3.08
N SER A 195 3.37 -16.77 -3.06
CA SER A 195 3.56 -17.57 -4.28
C SER A 195 2.23 -17.95 -4.93
N VAL A 196 1.22 -18.34 -4.14
CA VAL A 196 -0.12 -18.66 -4.63
C VAL A 196 -0.81 -17.44 -5.22
N VAL A 197 -0.69 -16.27 -4.58
CA VAL A 197 -1.23 -15.01 -5.11
C VAL A 197 -0.62 -14.67 -6.46
N ILE A 198 0.70 -14.78 -6.61
CA ILE A 198 1.38 -14.55 -7.90
C ILE A 198 0.87 -15.53 -8.96
N MET A 199 0.76 -16.81 -8.63
CA MET A 199 0.24 -17.84 -9.56
C MET A 199 -1.19 -17.53 -10.01
N ILE A 200 -2.04 -17.02 -9.10
CA ILE A 200 -3.43 -16.65 -9.41
C ILE A 200 -3.46 -15.39 -10.29
N ILE A 201 -2.65 -14.37 -9.99
CA ILE A 201 -2.63 -13.11 -10.74
C ILE A 201 -2.15 -13.31 -12.19
N ILE A 202 -1.24 -14.26 -12.42
CA ILE A 202 -0.79 -14.61 -13.78
C ILE A 202 -1.96 -15.12 -14.64
N THR A 203 -3.00 -15.69 -14.02
CA THR A 203 -4.21 -16.08 -14.74
C THR A 203 -5.11 -14.85 -14.92
N ILE A 204 -5.51 -14.52 -16.16
CA ILE A 204 -6.38 -13.36 -16.44
C ILE A 204 -7.69 -13.42 -15.63
N VAL A 205 -8.29 -14.62 -15.52
CA VAL A 205 -9.49 -14.86 -14.69
C VAL A 205 -9.18 -14.80 -13.18
N GLY A 206 -7.92 -15.01 -12.80
CA GLY A 206 -7.48 -15.04 -11.42
C GLY A 206 -7.20 -13.66 -10.83
N ILE A 207 -6.93 -12.62 -11.62
CA ILE A 207 -6.67 -11.24 -11.15
C ILE A 207 -7.67 -10.77 -10.06
N PRO A 208 -9.01 -10.83 -10.25
CA PRO A 208 -9.94 -10.39 -9.21
C PRO A 208 -9.80 -11.18 -7.90
N PHE A 209 -9.57 -12.49 -7.98
CA PHE A 209 -9.37 -13.35 -6.81
C PHE A 209 -7.98 -13.15 -6.17
N GLY A 210 -6.95 -12.92 -6.98
CA GLY A 210 -5.58 -12.68 -6.56
C GLY A 210 -5.45 -11.37 -5.80
N VAL A 211 -6.07 -10.29 -6.29
CA VAL A 211 -6.14 -9.00 -5.59
C VAL A 211 -6.90 -9.14 -4.27
N LEU A 212 -8.03 -9.85 -4.26
CA LEU A 212 -8.79 -10.10 -3.03
C LEU A 212 -7.97 -10.86 -1.99
N LEU A 213 -7.26 -11.91 -2.40
CA LEU A 213 -6.36 -12.67 -1.53
C LEU A 213 -5.18 -11.81 -1.04
N ALA A 214 -4.56 -11.05 -1.92
CA ALA A 214 -3.47 -10.14 -1.59
C ALA A 214 -3.91 -9.10 -0.55
N ALA A 215 -5.08 -8.49 -0.74
CA ALA A 215 -5.67 -7.56 0.21
C ALA A 215 -5.92 -8.23 1.58
N GLY A 216 -6.39 -9.47 1.59
CA GLY A 216 -6.53 -10.26 2.81
C GLY A 216 -5.20 -10.50 3.53
N ILE A 217 -4.14 -10.86 2.81
CA ILE A 217 -2.79 -11.05 3.36
C ILE A 217 -2.26 -9.72 3.94
N VAL A 218 -2.38 -8.62 3.20
CA VAL A 218 -1.94 -7.29 3.67
C VAL A 218 -2.70 -6.89 4.94
N LEU A 219 -4.02 -7.14 4.98
CA LEU A 219 -4.84 -6.88 6.15
C LEU A 219 -4.37 -7.72 7.35
N LEU A 220 -4.15 -9.03 7.17
CA LEU A 220 -3.65 -9.90 8.25
C LEU A 220 -2.26 -9.50 8.74
N PHE A 221 -1.38 -9.07 7.84
CA PHE A 221 -0.07 -8.54 8.18
C PHE A 221 -0.19 -7.28 9.04
N PHE A 222 -1.10 -6.38 8.68
CA PHE A 222 -1.38 -5.16 9.42
C PHE A 222 -1.96 -5.44 10.82
N LEU A 223 -2.80 -6.47 10.98
CA LEU A 223 -3.33 -6.87 12.29
C LEU A 223 -2.31 -7.61 13.17
N SER A 224 -1.28 -8.23 12.60
CA SER A 224 -0.34 -9.09 13.33
C SER A 224 0.37 -8.38 14.50
N PRO A 225 0.93 -7.16 14.35
CA PRO A 225 1.54 -6.42 15.46
C PRO A 225 0.59 -6.18 16.65
N LEU A 226 -0.72 -6.05 16.39
CA LEU A 226 -1.73 -5.82 17.43
C LEU A 226 -1.89 -7.06 18.32
N ILE A 227 -1.82 -8.25 17.72
CA ILE A 227 -1.87 -9.53 18.46
C ILE A 227 -0.59 -9.68 19.30
N VAL A 228 0.58 -9.35 18.73
CA VAL A 228 1.85 -9.41 19.48
C VAL A 228 1.87 -8.41 20.64
N ALA A 229 1.29 -7.22 20.46
CA ALA A 229 1.16 -6.22 21.52
C ALA A 229 0.42 -6.77 22.75
N LEU A 230 -0.65 -7.54 22.57
CA LEU A 230 -1.38 -8.17 23.67
C LEU A 230 -0.51 -9.18 24.44
N VAL A 231 0.18 -10.05 23.72
CA VAL A 231 1.02 -11.09 24.32
C VAL A 231 2.19 -10.47 25.08
N LEU A 232 2.83 -9.47 24.48
CA LEU A 232 3.96 -8.76 25.08
C LEU A 232 3.51 -7.94 26.29
N GLY A 233 2.38 -7.23 26.17
CA GLY A 233 1.77 -6.48 27.26
C GLY A 233 1.45 -7.37 28.46
N ASP A 234 0.86 -8.56 28.25
CA ASP A 234 0.55 -9.48 29.35
C ASP A 234 1.82 -9.98 30.05
N LYS A 235 2.89 -10.22 29.29
CA LYS A 235 4.20 -10.60 29.84
C LYS A 235 4.79 -9.49 30.72
N ILE A 236 4.69 -8.23 30.27
CA ILE A 236 5.18 -7.06 31.00
C ILE A 236 4.36 -6.84 32.28
N VAL A 237 3.04 -6.79 32.17
CA VAL A 237 2.13 -6.55 33.30
C VAL A 237 2.30 -7.61 34.39
N LYS A 238 2.48 -8.88 34.02
CA LYS A 238 2.77 -9.97 34.96
C LYS A 238 4.12 -9.83 35.63
N TYR A 239 5.15 -9.42 34.89
CA TYR A 239 6.49 -9.20 35.44
C TYR A 239 6.48 -8.10 36.52
N PHE A 240 5.71 -7.03 36.32
CA PHE A 240 5.56 -5.94 37.29
C PHE A 240 4.42 -6.13 38.30
N ASN A 241 3.71 -7.27 38.27
CA ASN A 241 2.59 -7.59 39.16
C ASN A 241 1.47 -6.52 39.19
N ILE A 242 1.24 -5.84 38.07
CA ILE A 242 0.25 -4.76 37.98
C ILE A 242 -1.14 -5.36 37.73
N LYS A 243 -2.11 -5.10 38.61
CA LYS A 243 -3.52 -5.46 38.36
C LYS A 243 -4.15 -4.45 37.41
N THR A 244 -4.49 -4.86 36.20
CA THR A 244 -5.04 -3.95 35.18
C THR A 244 -6.02 -4.62 34.22
N ASN A 245 -6.72 -3.83 33.41
CA ASN A 245 -7.70 -4.30 32.44
C ASN A 245 -7.01 -4.61 31.08
N LYS A 246 -7.61 -5.48 30.26
CA LYS A 246 -7.05 -5.93 28.97
C LYS A 246 -6.69 -4.81 28.00
N ILE A 247 -7.44 -3.71 28.03
CA ILE A 247 -7.16 -2.52 27.21
C ILE A 247 -5.83 -1.89 27.63
N LEU A 248 -5.56 -1.78 28.93
CA LEU A 248 -4.29 -1.25 29.43
C LEU A 248 -3.14 -2.22 29.15
N VAL A 249 -3.36 -3.53 29.27
CA VAL A 249 -2.39 -4.55 28.85
C VAL A 249 -1.99 -4.34 27.37
N PHE A 250 -2.98 -4.17 26.49
CA PHE A 250 -2.75 -3.88 25.07
C PHE A 250 -1.95 -2.58 24.88
N THR A 251 -2.39 -1.48 25.51
CA THR A 251 -1.75 -0.16 25.35
C THR A 251 -0.29 -0.17 25.77
N ILE A 252 0.02 -0.82 26.90
CA ILE A 252 1.41 -0.97 27.37
C ILE A 252 2.25 -1.74 26.35
N GLY A 253 1.76 -2.91 25.90
CA GLY A 253 2.48 -3.71 24.91
C GLY A 253 2.64 -3.00 23.57
N PHE A 254 1.63 -2.26 23.13
CA PHE A 254 1.65 -1.50 21.88
C PHE A 254 2.67 -0.36 21.92
N LEU A 255 2.73 0.40 23.02
CA LEU A 255 3.72 1.46 23.20
C LEU A 255 5.14 0.91 23.17
N VAL A 256 5.39 -0.22 23.85
CA VAL A 256 6.70 -0.87 23.86
C VAL A 256 7.11 -1.31 22.45
N ILE A 257 6.20 -1.96 21.71
CA ILE A 257 6.45 -2.33 20.31
C ILE A 257 6.76 -1.09 19.46
N ARG A 258 5.99 -0.02 19.61
CA ARG A 258 6.20 1.23 18.85
C ARG A 258 7.56 1.84 19.12
N VAL A 259 8.05 1.79 20.36
CA VAL A 259 9.40 2.26 20.71
C VAL A 259 10.46 1.34 20.09
N LEU A 260 10.30 0.01 20.20
CA LEU A 260 11.23 -0.96 19.62
C LEU A 260 11.35 -0.83 18.08
N LEU A 261 10.24 -0.53 17.40
CA LEU A 261 10.22 -0.38 15.94
C LEU A 261 10.91 0.89 15.44
N LYS A 262 11.19 1.89 16.29
CA LYS A 262 11.93 3.10 15.89
C LYS A 262 13.41 2.84 15.62
N ILE A 263 13.95 1.72 16.11
CA ILE A 263 15.35 1.37 15.89
C ILE A 263 15.48 0.86 14.44
N PRO A 264 16.24 1.52 13.55
CA PRO A 264 16.17 1.25 12.10
C PRO A 264 16.40 -0.21 11.70
N ARG A 265 17.37 -0.89 12.33
CA ARG A 265 17.68 -2.29 12.02
C ARG A 265 16.77 -3.27 12.74
N VAL A 266 16.45 -2.99 14.00
CA VAL A 266 15.64 -3.86 14.85
C VAL A 266 14.17 -3.82 14.44
N GLY A 267 13.69 -2.68 13.95
CA GLY A 267 12.31 -2.48 13.50
C GLY A 267 11.93 -3.33 12.30
N ILE A 268 12.81 -3.46 11.30
CA ILE A 268 12.56 -4.30 10.12
C ILE A 268 12.51 -5.78 10.51
N VAL A 269 13.46 -6.23 11.33
CA VAL A 269 13.51 -7.63 11.77
C VAL A 269 12.29 -7.95 12.64
N LEU A 270 11.94 -7.08 13.60
CA LEU A 270 10.77 -7.26 14.45
C LEU A 270 9.47 -7.25 13.66
N SER A 271 9.31 -6.40 12.65
CA SER A 271 8.07 -6.36 11.87
C SER A 271 7.85 -7.66 11.09
N ILE A 272 8.91 -8.25 10.54
CA ILE A 272 8.86 -9.56 9.88
C ILE A 272 8.53 -10.66 10.89
N LEU A 273 9.19 -10.67 12.04
CA LEU A 273 8.94 -11.66 13.10
C LEU A 273 7.51 -11.56 13.64
N MET A 274 7.00 -10.34 13.85
CA MET A 274 5.64 -10.07 14.31
C MET A 274 4.60 -10.48 13.28
N GLY A 275 4.81 -10.10 12.01
CA GLY A 275 3.95 -10.51 10.90
C GLY A 275 3.88 -12.03 10.82
N SER A 276 5.03 -12.68 10.82
CA SER A 276 5.11 -14.13 10.78
C SER A 276 4.40 -14.81 11.96
N LEU A 277 4.63 -14.34 13.19
CA LEU A 277 3.97 -14.88 14.38
C LEU A 277 2.44 -14.78 14.28
N GLY A 278 1.93 -13.64 13.82
CA GLY A 278 0.49 -13.42 13.64
C GLY A 278 -0.12 -14.38 12.61
N PHE A 279 0.53 -14.56 11.46
CA PHE A 279 0.10 -15.54 10.45
C PHE A 279 0.11 -16.98 10.99
N GLY A 280 1.18 -17.39 11.68
CA GLY A 280 1.30 -18.72 12.27
C GLY A 280 0.27 -19.01 13.35
N ALA A 281 -0.05 -18.01 14.18
CA ALA A 281 -1.08 -18.11 15.22
C ALA A 281 -2.49 -18.30 14.61
N ILE A 282 -2.81 -17.52 13.57
CA ILE A 282 -4.10 -17.61 12.88
C ILE A 282 -4.25 -18.97 12.19
N PHE A 283 -3.24 -19.39 11.41
CA PHE A 283 -3.27 -20.66 10.70
C PHE A 283 -3.43 -21.85 11.67
N SER A 284 -2.68 -21.85 12.77
CA SER A 284 -2.79 -22.94 13.76
C SER A 284 -4.11 -22.95 14.53
N THR A 285 -4.67 -21.78 14.82
CA THR A 285 -6.00 -21.68 15.44
C THR A 285 -7.08 -22.23 14.51
N VAL A 286 -7.02 -21.92 13.21
CA VAL A 286 -7.94 -22.44 12.19
C VAL A 286 -7.79 -23.96 12.04
N LYS A 287 -6.55 -24.47 12.00
CA LYS A 287 -6.26 -25.92 11.93
C LYS A 287 -6.80 -26.67 13.15
N ASN A 288 -6.56 -26.15 14.36
CA ASN A 288 -7.04 -26.76 15.60
C ASN A 288 -8.57 -26.72 15.73
N TRP A 289 -9.23 -25.69 15.17
CA TRP A 289 -10.70 -25.64 15.12
C TRP A 289 -11.29 -26.73 14.23
N LYS A 290 -10.62 -27.07 13.12
CA LYS A 290 -11.05 -28.15 12.21
C LYS A 290 -10.89 -29.53 12.85
N ASN A 291 -9.84 -29.76 13.64
CA ASN A 291 -9.61 -31.04 14.34
C ASN A 291 -10.52 -31.27 15.57
N LYS A 292 -11.12 -30.23 16.15
CA LYS A 292 -12.08 -30.38 17.27
C LYS A 292 -13.52 -30.72 16.83
N LYS A 293 -13.77 -30.80 15.54
CA LYS A 293 -15.07 -31.15 14.94
C LYS A 293 -15.16 -32.61 14.48
N HIS A 294 -14.12 -33.39 14.73
CA HIS A 294 -14.12 -34.85 14.66
C HIS A 294 -13.84 -35.39 16.07
#